data_AF-A0A969NH70-F1
#
_entry.id   AF-A0A969NH70-F1
#
_cell.length_a   1.000
_cell.length_b   1.000
_cell.length_c   1.000
_cell.angle_alpha   90.00
_cell.angle_beta   90.00
_cell.angle_gamma   90.00
#
_symmetry.space_group_name_H-M   'P 1'
#
loop_
_entity.id
_entity.type
_entity.pdbx_description
1 polymer ?
#
loop_
_entity_poly.entity_id
_entity_poly.type
_entity_poly.pdbx_seq_one_letter_code
_entity_poly.pdbx_strand_id
1 'polypeptide(L)'
;MKRNITGILLLFFITSCATYTEFPVSHVAPAATIKVKEKKDKNENTLVSVTANNLASAERLDPSKEVYVVWMSTQNNGIKNLGQLMHKNAKKSTLEAITAFEPVEIFITAEDQGNITRPSDFEISRVALVDAQESSLNQ
;
A
#
# COMPACT_ATOMS: atom_id res chain seq x y z
N MET A 1 -29.34 42.01 36.51
CA MET A 1 -28.89 41.45 35.22
C MET A 1 -27.56 40.74 35.42
N LYS A 2 -27.51 39.40 35.32
CA LYS A 2 -26.26 38.63 35.30
C LYS A 2 -26.25 37.84 34.00
N ARG A 3 -25.34 38.19 33.08
CA ARG A 3 -25.20 37.56 31.76
C ARG A 3 -24.21 36.42 31.89
N ASN A 4 -24.72 35.20 31.87
CA ASN A 4 -23.92 33.97 31.85
C ASN A 4 -23.54 33.69 30.39
N ILE A 5 -22.25 33.70 30.08
CA ILE A 5 -21.74 33.36 28.75
C ILE A 5 -21.16 31.94 28.86
N THR A 6 -21.98 30.94 28.52
CA THR A 6 -21.51 29.56 28.34
C THR A 6 -20.95 29.45 26.92
N GLY A 7 -19.63 29.42 26.78
CA GLY A 7 -18.96 29.19 25.49
C GLY A 7 -19.01 27.71 25.11
N ILE A 8 -19.60 27.40 23.94
CA ILE A 8 -19.56 26.07 23.32
C ILE A 8 -18.21 25.91 22.62
N LEU A 9 -17.36 25.05 23.15
CA LEU A 9 -16.09 24.63 22.54
C LEU A 9 -16.39 23.52 21.51
N LEU A 10 -16.42 23.88 20.23
CA LEU A 10 -16.63 22.93 19.13
C LEU A 10 -15.30 22.20 18.83
N LEU A 11 -15.13 20.98 19.36
CA LEU A 11 -14.00 20.13 18.97
C LEU A 11 -14.24 19.55 17.57
N PHE A 12 -13.53 20.06 16.57
CA PHE A 12 -13.41 19.41 15.26
C PHE A 12 -12.49 18.19 15.39
N PHE A 13 -13.07 17.00 15.42
CA PHE A 13 -12.33 15.75 15.25
C PHE A 13 -11.98 15.57 13.77
N ILE A 14 -10.73 15.88 13.39
CA ILE A 14 -10.19 15.51 12.08
C ILE A 14 -9.97 13.98 12.03
N THR A 15 -10.93 13.26 11.49
CA THR A 15 -10.81 11.81 11.24
C THR A 15 -9.99 11.59 9.97
N SER A 16 -8.70 11.26 10.13
CA SER A 16 -7.87 10.76 9.01
C SER A 16 -8.42 9.40 8.58
N CYS A 17 -9.15 9.39 7.45
CA CYS A 17 -9.69 8.19 6.85
C CYS A 17 -8.54 7.38 6.23
N ALA A 18 -8.55 6.07 6.43
CA ALA A 18 -7.61 5.18 5.77
C ALA A 18 -8.36 4.36 4.71
N THR A 19 -7.80 4.30 3.51
CA THR A 19 -8.37 3.56 2.38
C THR A 19 -7.74 2.18 2.32
N TYR A 20 -8.53 1.16 1.99
CA TYR A 20 -8.05 -0.21 1.81
C TYR A 20 -8.41 -0.68 0.42
N THR A 21 -7.44 -1.30 -0.26
CA THR A 21 -7.63 -1.84 -1.59
C THR A 21 -7.04 -3.25 -1.63
N GLU A 22 -7.83 -4.21 -2.13
CA GLU A 22 -7.37 -5.58 -2.32
C GLU A 22 -6.74 -5.74 -3.71
N PHE A 23 -5.66 -6.51 -3.76
CA PHE A 23 -5.03 -6.85 -5.04
C PHE A 23 -5.84 -7.94 -5.73
N PRO A 24 -5.86 -7.96 -7.07
CA PRO A 24 -6.36 -9.12 -7.79
C PRO A 24 -5.53 -10.37 -7.47
N VAL A 25 -6.16 -11.53 -7.62
CA VAL A 25 -5.51 -12.83 -7.42
C VAL A 25 -4.33 -12.96 -8.38
N SER A 26 -3.17 -13.32 -7.83
CA SER A 26 -1.95 -13.55 -8.61
C SER A 26 -2.03 -14.88 -9.35
N HIS A 27 -1.63 -14.90 -10.62
CA HIS A 27 -1.43 -16.15 -11.36
C HIS A 27 -0.20 -16.92 -10.87
N VAL A 28 0.81 -16.22 -10.35
CA VAL A 28 2.07 -16.79 -9.83
C VAL A 28 1.87 -17.32 -8.40
N ALA A 29 1.11 -16.60 -7.57
CA ALA A 29 0.84 -16.97 -6.19
C ALA A 29 -0.68 -16.97 -5.86
N PRO A 30 -1.48 -17.91 -6.41
CA PRO A 30 -2.95 -17.88 -6.29
C PRO A 30 -3.49 -17.98 -4.86
N ALA A 31 -2.73 -18.59 -3.95
CA ALA A 31 -3.12 -18.72 -2.55
C ALA A 31 -2.90 -17.41 -1.75
N ALA A 32 -2.18 -16.43 -2.31
CA ALA A 32 -1.86 -15.20 -1.62
C ALA A 32 -3.07 -14.26 -1.60
N THR A 33 -3.38 -13.72 -0.42
CA THR A 33 -4.32 -12.60 -0.27
C THR A 33 -3.54 -11.36 0.10
N ILE A 34 -3.54 -10.37 -0.79
CA ILE A 34 -2.72 -9.17 -0.66
C ILE A 34 -3.63 -7.94 -0.60
N LYS A 35 -3.34 -7.05 0.34
CA LYS A 35 -4.03 -5.78 0.49
C LYS A 35 -3.06 -4.66 0.77
N VAL A 36 -3.40 -3.48 0.28
CA VAL A 36 -2.74 -2.22 0.63
C VAL A 36 -3.70 -1.35 1.44
N LYS A 37 -3.13 -0.65 2.40
CA LYS A 37 -3.78 0.40 3.17
C LYS A 37 -3.02 1.69 2.97
N GLU A 38 -3.75 2.76 2.72
CA GLU A 38 -3.20 4.10 2.54
C GLU A 38 -3.79 5.04 3.57
N LYS A 39 -2.94 5.84 4.19
CA LYS A 39 -3.36 6.80 5.20
C LYS A 39 -2.49 8.05 5.13
N LYS A 40 -3.12 9.21 4.97
CA LYS A 40 -2.44 10.49 5.10
C LYS A 40 -2.11 10.79 6.57
N ASP A 41 -0.85 11.17 6.81
CA ASP A 41 -0.41 11.69 8.10
C ASP A 41 -0.72 13.20 8.24
N LYS A 42 -0.30 13.81 9.36
CA LYS A 42 -0.55 15.25 9.63
C LYS A 42 0.26 16.20 8.74
N ASN A 43 1.29 15.68 8.07
CA ASN A 43 2.18 16.41 7.17
C ASN A 43 1.86 16.10 5.70
N GLU A 44 0.69 15.50 5.42
CA GLU A 44 0.22 15.09 4.09
C GLU A 44 1.07 14.01 3.41
N ASN A 45 1.97 13.35 4.14
CA ASN A 45 2.65 12.16 3.65
C ASN A 45 1.70 10.97 3.66
N THR A 46 1.86 10.06 2.71
CA THR A 46 1.12 8.81 2.66
C THR A 46 1.88 7.72 3.40
N LEU A 47 1.28 7.17 4.46
CA LEU A 47 1.66 5.88 5.02
C LEU A 47 1.02 4.77 4.17
N VAL A 48 1.86 4.00 3.50
CA VAL A 48 1.48 2.83 2.71
C VAL A 48 1.79 1.58 3.54
N SER A 49 0.78 0.75 3.78
CA SER A 49 0.93 -0.52 4.48
C SER A 49 0.46 -1.67 3.60
N VAL A 50 1.37 -2.55 3.19
CA VAL A 50 1.05 -3.75 2.41
C VAL A 50 1.07 -4.96 3.32
N THR A 51 0.04 -5.79 3.23
CA THR A 51 -0.04 -7.08 3.92
C THR A 51 -0.32 -8.18 2.91
N ALA A 52 0.53 -9.20 2.89
CA ALA A 52 0.35 -10.41 2.12
C ALA A 52 0.16 -11.60 3.09
N ASN A 53 -0.96 -12.30 2.98
CA ASN A 53 -1.21 -13.54 3.69
C ASN A 53 -1.07 -14.73 2.75
N ASN A 54 -0.52 -15.84 3.23
CA ASN A 54 -0.28 -17.09 2.49
C ASN A 54 0.52 -16.90 1.19
N LEU A 55 1.33 -15.84 1.10
CA LEU A 55 2.30 -15.67 0.04
C LEU A 55 3.46 -16.63 0.28
N ALA A 56 3.72 -17.52 -0.68
CA ALA A 56 4.87 -18.43 -0.61
C ALA A 56 6.18 -17.63 -0.55
N SER A 57 7.22 -18.17 0.11
CA SER A 57 8.54 -17.54 0.08
C SER A 57 9.05 -17.39 -1.35
N ALA A 58 9.79 -16.30 -1.62
CA ALA A 58 10.30 -15.99 -2.96
C ALA A 58 11.21 -17.12 -3.49
N GLU A 59 11.94 -17.80 -2.60
CA GLU A 59 12.83 -18.90 -2.96
C GLU A 59 12.09 -20.10 -3.59
N ARG A 60 10.78 -20.22 -3.34
CA ARG A 60 9.93 -21.31 -3.84
C ARG A 60 9.30 -21.01 -5.20
N LEU A 61 9.53 -19.82 -5.75
CA LEU A 61 9.10 -19.47 -7.10
C LEU A 61 9.94 -20.20 -8.14
N ASP A 62 9.44 -20.22 -9.36
CA ASP A 62 10.18 -20.69 -10.54
C ASP A 62 10.12 -19.60 -11.63
N PRO A 63 11.23 -18.92 -11.95
CA PRO A 63 12.55 -19.07 -11.32
C PRO A 63 12.57 -18.62 -9.83
N SER A 64 13.49 -19.18 -9.06
CA SER A 64 13.66 -18.81 -7.64
C SER A 64 14.17 -17.36 -7.50
N LYS A 65 13.73 -16.66 -6.44
CA LYS A 65 14.07 -15.27 -6.10
C LYS A 65 14.30 -15.13 -4.60
N GLU A 66 14.87 -14.01 -4.16
CA GLU A 66 15.26 -13.81 -2.75
C GLU A 66 14.19 -13.06 -1.96
N VAL A 67 13.62 -12.01 -2.55
CA VAL A 67 12.73 -11.09 -1.82
C VAL A 67 11.54 -10.66 -2.67
N TYR A 68 10.48 -10.22 -1.99
CA TYR A 68 9.40 -9.48 -2.63
C TYR A 68 9.58 -8.00 -2.39
N VAL A 69 9.62 -7.22 -3.45
CA VAL A 69 9.73 -5.75 -3.39
C VAL A 69 8.39 -5.13 -3.74
N VAL A 70 7.95 -4.20 -2.91
CA VAL A 70 6.76 -3.38 -3.16
C VAL A 70 7.20 -2.12 -3.88
N TRP A 71 6.50 -1.83 -4.96
CA TRP A 71 6.70 -0.65 -5.78
C TRP A 71 5.45 0.20 -5.78
N MET A 72 5.63 1.50 -5.93
CA MET A 72 4.55 2.40 -6.29
C MET A 72 4.82 3.05 -7.64
N SER A 73 3.78 3.17 -8.45
CA SER A 73 3.74 4.15 -9.52
C SER A 73 3.16 5.45 -8.98
N THR A 74 3.71 6.57 -9.39
CA THR A 74 3.24 7.90 -8.99
C THR A 74 2.81 8.67 -10.23
N GLN A 75 1.87 9.60 -10.09
CA GLN A 75 1.32 10.31 -11.26
C GLN A 75 2.40 11.03 -12.08
N ASN A 76 3.37 11.66 -11.41
CA ASN A 76 4.37 12.54 -12.05
C ASN A 76 5.83 12.22 -11.72
N ASN A 77 6.12 11.21 -10.88
CA ASN A 77 7.48 10.91 -10.41
C ASN A 77 7.97 9.50 -10.77
N GLY A 78 7.25 8.82 -11.66
CA GLY A 78 7.56 7.47 -12.12
C GLY A 78 7.40 6.41 -11.03
N ILE A 79 8.12 5.30 -11.21
CA ILE A 79 8.12 4.16 -10.30
C ILE A 79 9.13 4.38 -9.18
N LYS A 80 8.74 4.06 -7.94
CA LYS A 80 9.59 4.12 -6.75
C LYS A 80 9.54 2.81 -5.97
N ASN A 81 10.70 2.39 -5.46
CA ASN A 81 10.82 1.26 -4.54
C ASN A 81 10.34 1.70 -3.14
N LEU A 82 9.32 1.03 -2.59
CA LEU A 82 8.83 1.27 -1.22
C LEU A 82 9.51 0.38 -0.16
N GLY A 83 10.24 -0.64 -0.60
CA GLY A 83 10.94 -1.60 0.23
C GLY A 83 10.43 -3.03 0.07
N GLN A 84 10.98 -3.93 0.87
CA GLN A 84 10.69 -5.36 0.79
C GLN A 84 9.63 -5.81 1.79
N LEU A 85 8.85 -6.82 1.44
CA LEU A 85 7.95 -7.48 2.38
C LEU A 85 8.74 -8.26 3.43
N MET A 86 8.54 -7.91 4.70
CA MET A 86 9.15 -8.61 5.82
C MET A 86 8.23 -9.72 6.31
N HIS A 87 8.76 -10.94 6.40
CA HIS A 87 8.03 -12.07 6.98
C HIS A 87 7.83 -11.82 8.47
N LYS A 88 6.56 -11.78 8.91
CA LYS A 88 6.20 -11.69 10.33
C LYS A 88 6.06 -13.07 10.95
N ASN A 89 5.55 -14.02 10.18
CA ASN A 89 5.46 -15.44 10.52
C ASN A 89 5.28 -16.27 9.24
N ALA A 90 5.09 -17.58 9.38
CA ALA A 90 4.95 -18.51 8.25
C ALA A 90 3.78 -18.22 7.30
N LYS A 91 2.81 -17.38 7.70
CA LYS A 91 1.61 -17.07 6.90
C LYS A 91 1.49 -15.61 6.50
N LYS A 92 2.26 -14.69 7.09
CA LYS A 92 2.02 -13.26 6.94
C LYS A 92 3.33 -12.51 6.70
N SER A 93 3.33 -11.71 5.65
CA SER A 93 4.40 -10.77 5.30
C SER A 93 3.85 -9.35 5.18
N THR A 94 4.63 -8.36 5.59
CA THR A 94 4.17 -6.96 5.67
C THR A 94 5.25 -5.97 5.29
N LEU A 95 4.83 -4.83 4.73
CA LEU A 95 5.63 -3.62 4.60
C LEU A 95 4.84 -2.44 5.19
N GLU A 96 5.55 -1.53 5.86
CA GLU A 96 5.06 -0.19 6.18
C GLU A 96 6.11 0.82 5.71
N ALA A 97 5.68 1.79 4.89
CA ALA A 97 6.55 2.83 4.33
C ALA A 97 5.82 4.17 4.31
N ILE A 98 6.57 5.26 4.51
CA ILE A 98 6.05 6.62 4.40
C ILE A 98 6.63 7.26 3.15
N THR A 99 5.79 7.93 2.37
CA THR A 99 6.17 8.62 1.15
C THR A 99 5.52 10.00 1.08
N ALA A 100 6.24 10.98 0.54
CA ALA A 100 5.70 12.29 0.19
C ALA A 100 4.98 12.30 -1.18
N PHE A 101 5.11 11.23 -1.97
CA PHE A 101 4.48 11.10 -3.27
C PHE A 101 3.09 10.47 -3.15
N GLU A 102 2.16 10.91 -4.01
CA GLU A 102 0.87 10.26 -4.19
C GLU A 102 1.01 9.02 -5.08
N PRO A 103 0.73 7.82 -4.56
CA PRO A 103 0.73 6.61 -5.36
C PRO A 103 -0.57 6.51 -6.18
N VAL A 104 -0.46 6.14 -7.44
CA VAL A 104 -1.61 5.84 -8.33
C VAL A 104 -1.78 4.34 -8.53
N GLU A 105 -0.71 3.58 -8.33
CA GLU A 105 -0.71 2.13 -8.36
C GLU A 105 0.30 1.58 -7.37
N ILE A 106 0.02 0.41 -6.82
CA ILE A 106 0.99 -0.38 -6.05
C ILE A 106 1.11 -1.75 -6.72
N PHE A 107 2.33 -2.25 -6.82
CA PHE A 107 2.60 -3.57 -7.35
C PHE A 107 3.76 -4.24 -6.64
N ILE A 108 3.85 -5.55 -6.78
CA ILE A 108 4.84 -6.38 -6.09
C ILE A 108 5.57 -7.22 -7.13
N THR A 109 6.89 -7.24 -7.05
CA THR A 109 7.75 -8.12 -7.85
C THR A 109 8.54 -9.05 -6.96
N ALA A 110 8.96 -10.19 -7.52
CA ALA A 110 9.97 -11.05 -6.91
C ALA A 110 11.35 -10.69 -7.46
N GLU A 111 12.31 -10.44 -6.58
CA GLU A 111 13.61 -9.85 -6.92
C GLU A 111 14.76 -10.61 -6.25
N ASP A 112 15.95 -10.50 -6.83
CA ASP A 112 17.17 -11.06 -6.26
C ASP A 112 17.74 -10.17 -5.12
N GLN A 113 17.37 -8.89 -5.08
CA GLN A 113 17.82 -7.92 -4.07
C GLN A 113 16.72 -6.88 -3.78
N GLY A 114 16.63 -6.43 -2.52
CA GLY A 114 15.57 -5.49 -2.10
C GLY A 114 15.86 -4.01 -2.39
N ASN A 115 17.14 -3.63 -2.52
CA ASN A 115 17.60 -2.24 -2.65
C ASN A 115 17.93 -1.85 -4.09
N ILE A 116 17.07 -2.25 -5.03
CA ILE A 116 17.21 -1.97 -6.47
C ILE A 116 16.36 -0.76 -6.90
N THR A 117 16.74 -0.13 -8.00
CA THR A 117 16.12 1.12 -8.50
C THR A 117 15.09 0.91 -9.60
N ARG A 118 15.00 -0.30 -10.14
CA ARG A 118 14.05 -0.68 -11.19
C ARG A 118 13.51 -2.09 -10.92
N PRO A 119 12.20 -2.33 -11.07
CA PRO A 119 11.63 -3.67 -10.95
C PRO A 119 12.13 -4.58 -12.09
N SER A 120 12.23 -5.87 -11.81
CA SER A 120 12.29 -6.89 -12.85
C SER A 120 10.90 -7.15 -13.44
N ASP A 121 10.86 -7.99 -14.47
CA ASP A 121 9.60 -8.36 -15.13
C ASP A 121 8.84 -9.47 -14.37
N PHE A 122 9.33 -9.91 -13.20
CA PHE A 122 8.69 -10.95 -12.40
C PHE A 122 7.64 -10.37 -11.43
N GLU A 123 6.53 -9.92 -12.00
CA GLU A 123 5.41 -9.35 -11.24
C GLU A 123 4.54 -10.43 -10.57
N ILE A 124 4.16 -10.17 -9.32
CA ILE A 124 3.26 -11.01 -8.53
C ILE A 124 1.82 -10.53 -8.69
N SER A 125 1.57 -9.25 -8.42
CA SER A 125 0.25 -8.63 -8.58
C SER A 125 0.37 -7.11 -8.53
N ARG A 126 -0.62 -6.43 -9.12
CA ARG A 126 -0.73 -4.98 -9.25
C ARG A 126 -2.15 -4.53 -8.98
N VAL A 127 -2.29 -3.38 -8.32
CA VAL A 127 -3.57 -2.75 -8.07
C VAL A 127 -3.50 -1.25 -8.34
N ALA A 128 -4.50 -0.74 -9.05
CA ALA A 128 -4.73 0.70 -9.18
C ALA A 128 -5.40 1.23 -7.92
N LEU A 129 -4.96 2.39 -7.46
CA LEU A 129 -5.51 3.06 -6.31
C LEU A 129 -6.54 4.06 -6.82
N VAL A 130 -7.82 3.71 -6.67
CA VAL A 130 -8.91 4.58 -7.11
C VAL A 130 -9.13 5.63 -6.02
N ASP A 131 -9.11 6.91 -6.40
CA ASP A 131 -9.70 7.95 -5.56
C ASP A 131 -11.16 7.57 -5.34
N ALA A 132 -11.58 7.39 -4.08
CA ALA A 132 -12.93 6.97 -3.71
C ALA A 132 -14.05 7.96 -4.11
N GLN A 133 -13.82 8.83 -5.09
CA GLN A 133 -14.72 9.89 -5.56
C GLN A 133 -15.22 9.74 -7.01
N GLU A 134 -14.74 8.79 -7.83
CA GLU A 134 -15.19 8.68 -9.24
C GLU A 134 -16.17 7.53 -9.57
N SER A 135 -16.52 6.67 -8.62
CA SER A 135 -17.48 5.56 -8.90
C SER A 135 -18.96 5.98 -8.93
N SER A 136 -19.30 7.22 -8.60
CA SER A 136 -20.69 7.73 -8.58
C SER A 136 -21.13 8.47 -9.85
N LEU A 137 -20.29 8.57 -10.88
CA LEU A 137 -20.60 9.32 -12.11
C LEU A 137 -20.87 8.47 -13.36
N ASN A 138 -20.86 7.14 -13.25
CA ASN A 138 -21.16 6.22 -14.37
C ASN A 138 -22.26 5.20 -14.05
N GLN A 139 -23.38 5.66 -13.48
CA GLN A 139 -24.67 4.95 -13.54
C GLN A 139 -25.79 5.91 -13.94
#